data_AF-A0A7V8GNI1-F1
#
_entry.id   AF-A0A7V8GNI1-F1
#
_cell.length_a   1.000
_cell.length_b   1.000
_cell.length_c   1.000
_cell.angle_alpha   90.00
_cell.angle_beta   90.00
_cell.angle_gamma   90.00
#
_symmetry.space_group_name_H-M   'P 1'
#
loop_
_entity.id
_entity.type
_entity.pdbx_description
1 polymer ?
#
loop_
_entity_poly.entity_id
_entity_poly.type
_entity_poly.pdbx_seq_one_letter_code
_entity_poly.pdbx_strand_id
1 'polypeptide(L)'
;MIDLNHIDDLARRLSDLVPPGLRESGEELQAGFRAVLQAGLARLDLVTREEFEVQRAVLLRTREKLEALERAMQAWEARPGEPGVRPHDRDPH
;
A
#
# COMPACT_ATOMS: atom_id res chain seq x y z
N MET A 1 -4.15 -4.18 -4.11
CA MET A 1 -3.98 -4.63 -5.50
C MET A 1 -5.35 -4.51 -6.13
N ILE A 2 -5.52 -3.80 -7.24
CA ILE A 2 -6.86 -3.62 -7.83
C ILE A 2 -7.35 -5.00 -8.30
N ASP A 3 -8.42 -5.49 -7.70
CA ASP A 3 -9.04 -6.77 -8.03
C ASP A 3 -9.71 -6.70 -9.42
N LEU A 4 -9.31 -7.58 -10.33
CA LEU A 4 -9.83 -7.66 -11.70
C LEU A 4 -11.35 -7.87 -11.75
N ASN A 5 -11.93 -8.53 -10.74
CA ASN A 5 -13.37 -8.80 -10.64
C ASN A 5 -14.21 -7.52 -10.59
N HIS A 6 -13.68 -6.44 -9.99
CA HIS A 6 -14.41 -5.17 -9.91
C HIS A 6 -14.44 -4.44 -11.25
N ILE A 7 -13.44 -4.63 -12.10
CA ILE A 7 -13.40 -4.04 -13.44
C ILE A 7 -14.44 -4.73 -14.34
N ASP A 8 -14.56 -6.07 -14.24
CA ASP A 8 -15.56 -6.84 -14.98
C ASP A 8 -17.00 -6.47 -14.58
N ASP A 9 -17.27 -6.30 -13.28
CA ASP A 9 -18.59 -5.87 -12.79
C ASP A 9 -18.96 -4.45 -13.26
N LEU A 10 -17.96 -3.57 -13.36
CA LEU A 10 -18.11 -2.20 -13.85
C LEU A 10 -18.41 -2.21 -15.36
N ALA A 11 -17.71 -3.04 -16.13
CA ALA A 11 -17.95 -3.24 -17.56
C ALA A 11 -19.33 -3.85 -17.84
N ARG A 12 -19.79 -4.77 -16.99
CA ARG A 12 -21.10 -5.42 -17.12
C ARG A 12 -22.24 -4.43 -16.84
N ARG A 13 -22.16 -3.66 -15.74
CA ARG A 13 -23.11 -2.58 -15.42
C ARG A 13 -23.15 -1.49 -16.49
N LEU A 14 -22.01 -1.17 -17.09
CA LEU A 14 -21.92 -0.24 -18.21
C LEU A 14 -22.66 -0.77 -19.45
N SER A 15 -22.53 -2.06 -19.74
CA SER A 15 -23.19 -2.70 -20.89
C SER A 15 -24.70 -2.78 -20.70
N ASP A 16 -25.18 -3.04 -19.48
CA ASP A 16 -26.61 -3.14 -19.14
C ASP A 16 -27.36 -1.80 -19.25
N LEU A 17 -26.64 -0.69 -19.11
CA LEU A 17 -27.18 0.68 -19.17
C LEU A 17 -27.06 1.31 -20.56
N VAL A 18 -26.73 0.54 -21.60
CA VAL A 18 -26.78 0.98 -22.99
C VAL A 18 -28.01 0.36 -23.66
N PRO A 19 -29.16 1.07 -23.71
CA PRO A 19 -30.33 0.60 -24.44
C PRO A 19 -30.04 0.49 -25.94
N PRO A 20 -30.56 -0.53 -26.62
CA PRO A 20 -30.24 -0.82 -28.03
C PRO A 20 -30.63 0.30 -29.01
N GLY A 21 -31.42 1.30 -28.57
CA GLY A 21 -31.85 2.45 -29.39
C GLY A 21 -31.19 3.80 -29.06
N LEU A 22 -30.31 3.88 -28.05
CA LEU A 22 -29.84 5.17 -27.51
C LEU A 22 -28.59 5.76 -28.18
N ARG A 23 -28.14 5.20 -29.31
CA ARG A 23 -27.01 5.74 -30.09
C ARG A 23 -27.23 7.18 -30.58
N GLU A 24 -28.48 7.67 -30.59
CA GLU A 24 -28.86 8.99 -31.10
C GLU A 24 -28.86 10.11 -30.03
N SER A 25 -28.90 9.77 -28.73
CA SER A 25 -28.92 10.75 -27.61
C SER A 25 -27.64 10.62 -26.76
N GLY A 26 -26.52 11.10 -27.29
CA GLY A 26 -25.21 10.94 -26.66
C GLY A 26 -25.08 11.53 -25.24
N GLU A 27 -25.85 12.58 -24.91
CA GLU A 27 -25.78 13.24 -23.61
C GLU A 27 -26.35 12.37 -22.47
N GLU A 28 -27.47 11.67 -22.68
CA GLU A 28 -28.07 10.77 -21.69
C GLU A 28 -27.19 9.53 -21.46
N LEU A 29 -26.60 8.99 -22.53
CA LEU A 29 -25.61 7.92 -22.43
C LEU A 29 -24.36 8.37 -21.66
N GLN A 30 -23.86 9.57 -21.93
CA GLN A 30 -22.70 10.12 -21.24
C GLN A 30 -22.97 10.31 -19.75
N ALA A 31 -24.16 10.80 -19.38
CA ALA A 31 -24.56 10.96 -17.99
C ALA A 31 -24.66 9.61 -17.26
N GLY A 32 -25.30 8.61 -17.88
CA GLY A 32 -25.38 7.25 -17.36
C GLY A 32 -24.01 6.60 -17.19
N PHE A 33 -23.14 6.72 -18.20
CA PHE A 33 -21.78 6.21 -18.17
C PHE A 33 -20.97 6.82 -17.01
N ARG A 34 -21.07 8.15 -16.83
CA ARG A 34 -20.36 8.87 -15.76
C ARG A 34 -20.82 8.42 -14.38
N ALA A 35 -22.12 8.24 -14.18
CA ALA A 35 -22.69 7.79 -12.90
C ALA A 35 -22.23 6.36 -12.54
N VAL A 36 -22.19 5.44 -13.52
CA VAL A 36 -21.70 4.07 -13.30
C VAL A 36 -20.22 4.04 -13.01
N LEU A 37 -19.43 4.83 -13.76
CA LEU A 37 -17.99 4.93 -13.55
C LEU A 37 -17.69 5.47 -12.14
N GLN A 38 -18.42 6.51 -11.70
CA GLN A 38 -18.30 7.04 -10.35
C GLN A 38 -18.71 6.02 -9.29
N ALA A 39 -19.84 5.32 -9.47
CA ALA A 39 -20.30 4.31 -8.52
C ALA A 39 -19.37 3.10 -8.44
N GLY A 40 -18.73 2.73 -9.55
CA GLY A 40 -17.77 1.64 -9.61
C GLY A 40 -16.40 2.03 -9.05
N LEU A 41 -15.90 3.23 -9.36
CA LEU A 41 -14.69 3.79 -8.75
C LEU A 41 -14.87 3.99 -7.23
N ALA A 42 -16.04 4.40 -6.76
CA ALA A 42 -16.32 4.53 -5.33
C ALA A 42 -16.38 3.18 -4.58
N ARG A 43 -16.61 2.07 -5.30
CA ARG A 43 -16.58 0.71 -4.74
C ARG A 43 -15.20 0.07 -4.76
N LEU A 44 -14.30 0.59 -5.59
CA LEU A 44 -12.89 0.22 -5.55
C LEU A 44 -12.28 0.89 -4.30
N ASP A 45 -11.50 0.14 -3.52
CA ASP A 45 -10.74 0.67 -2.39
C ASP A 45 -9.57 1.53 -2.92
N LEU A 46 -9.92 2.64 -3.55
CA LEU A 46 -9.01 3.55 -4.22
C LEU A 46 -8.32 4.39 -3.16
N VAL A 47 -7.07 4.06 -2.88
CA VAL A 47 -6.17 5.00 -2.23
C VAL A 47 -5.92 6.17 -3.17
N THR A 48 -6.10 7.38 -2.65
CA THR A 48 -5.75 8.60 -3.36
C THR A 48 -4.26 8.58 -3.68
N ARG A 49 -3.86 9.32 -4.72
CA ARG A 49 -2.44 9.45 -5.07
C ARG A 49 -1.62 10.01 -3.91
N GLU A 50 -2.20 10.86 -3.09
CA GLU A 50 -1.55 11.41 -1.90
C GLU A 50 -1.31 10.34 -0.83
N GLU A 51 -2.32 9.52 -0.50
CA GLU A 51 -2.17 8.40 0.45
C GLU A 51 -1.13 7.38 -0.01
N PHE A 52 -1.07 7.10 -1.32
CA PHE A 52 -0.05 6.24 -1.90
C PHE A 52 1.37 6.79 -1.70
N GLU A 53 1.58 8.09 -1.97
CA GLU A 53 2.89 8.71 -1.77
C GLU A 53 3.29 8.76 -0.29
N VAL A 54 2.33 8.97 0.62
CA VAL A 54 2.56 8.90 2.07
C VAL A 54 3.01 7.49 2.47
N GLN A 55 2.31 6.44 2.03
CA GLN A 55 2.70 5.05 2.33
C GLN A 55 4.07 4.71 1.77
N ARG A 56 4.38 5.18 0.55
CA ARG A 56 5.70 5.02 -0.07
C ARG A 56 6.79 5.71 0.74
N ALA A 57 6.54 6.92 1.23
CA ALA A 57 7.49 7.65 2.09
C ALA A 57 7.72 6.94 3.43
N VAL A 58 6.66 6.38 4.02
CA VAL A 58 6.76 5.56 5.24
C VAL A 58 7.63 4.33 5.00
N LEU A 59 7.41 3.61 3.89
CA LEU A 59 8.22 2.45 3.51
C LEU A 59 9.69 2.80 3.26
N LEU A 60 9.96 3.95 2.66
CA LEU A 60 11.34 4.42 2.47
C LEU A 60 12.02 4.64 3.83
N ARG A 61 11.33 5.33 4.74
CA ARG A 61 11.83 5.62 6.09
C ARG A 61 12.03 4.34 6.92
N THR A 62 11.18 3.33 6.79
CA THR A 62 11.38 2.06 7.50
C THR A 62 12.61 1.33 6.95
N ARG A 63 12.86 1.37 5.63
CA ARG A 63 14.07 0.78 5.04
C ARG A 63 15.34 1.47 5.54
N GLU A 64 15.36 2.80 5.58
CA GLU A 64 16.49 3.55 6.14
C GLU A 64 16.77 3.20 7.61
N LYS A 65 15.71 3.08 8.42
CA LYS A 65 15.84 2.67 9.83
C LYS A 65 16.33 1.24 9.95
N LEU A 66 15.87 0.33 9.10
CA LEU A 66 16.31 -1.06 9.08
C LEU A 66 17.81 -1.15 8.77
N GLU A 67 18.26 -0.46 7.73
CA GLU A 67 19.70 -0.39 7.37
C GLU A 67 20.55 0.22 8.48
N ALA A 68 20.03 1.21 9.21
CA ALA A 68 20.72 1.80 10.36
C ALA A 68 20.83 0.82 11.53
N LEU A 69 19.77 0.05 11.80
CA LEU A 69 19.77 -0.98 12.84
C LEU A 69 20.68 -2.15 12.47
N GLU A 70 20.68 -2.59 11.22
CA GLU A 70 21.59 -3.63 10.71
C GLU A 70 23.05 -3.20 10.86
N ARG A 71 23.38 -1.95 10.50
CA ARG A 71 24.72 -1.39 10.72
C ARG A 71 25.10 -1.31 12.20
N ALA A 72 24.16 -0.91 13.05
CA ALA A 72 24.40 -0.91 14.49
C ALA A 72 24.70 -2.34 14.96
N MET A 73 23.85 -3.31 14.62
CA MET A 73 24.02 -4.72 14.99
C MET A 73 25.38 -5.26 14.54
N GLN A 74 25.79 -5.02 13.30
CA GLN A 74 27.12 -5.41 12.81
C GLN A 74 28.25 -4.76 13.62
N ALA A 75 28.10 -3.50 14.02
CA ALA A 75 29.10 -2.84 14.88
C ALA A 75 29.16 -3.44 16.30
N TRP A 76 28.03 -3.91 16.84
CA TRP A 76 27.97 -4.62 18.11
C TRP A 76 28.56 -6.03 18.01
N GLU A 77 28.26 -6.76 16.94
CA GLU A 77 28.81 -8.10 16.69
C GLU A 77 30.30 -8.08 16.34
N ALA A 78 30.79 -7.01 15.71
CA ALA A 78 32.20 -6.82 15.40
C ALA A 78 33.03 -6.39 16.61
N ARG A 79 32.42 -5.96 17.73
CA ARG A 79 33.14 -5.86 19.00
C ARG A 79 33.42 -7.28 19.48
N PRO A 80 34.69 -7.71 19.58
CA PRO A 80 35.02 -8.97 20.22
C PRO A 80 34.44 -8.90 21.63
N GLY A 81 33.65 -9.91 22.02
CA GLY A 81 33.03 -9.95 23.33
C GLY A 81 34.04 -9.57 24.40
N GLU A 82 33.77 -8.48 25.13
CA GLU A 82 34.47 -8.24 26.38
C GLU A 82 34.27 -9.51 27.22
N PRO A 83 35.33 -10.25 27.57
CA PRO A 83 35.18 -11.45 28.36
C PRO A 83 34.52 -11.01 29.66
N GLY A 84 33.29 -11.50 29.87
CA GLY A 84 32.45 -11.12 30.98
C GLY A 84 33.25 -11.17 32.27
N VAL A 85 33.47 -10.01 32.87
CA VAL A 85 33.93 -9.91 34.25
C VAL A 85 32.86 -10.61 35.08
N ARG A 86 33.12 -11.86 35.44
CA ARG A 86 32.27 -12.62 36.36
C ARG A 86 32.22 -11.82 37.67
N PRO A 87 31.04 -11.44 38.17
CA PRO A 87 30.93 -10.63 39.39
C PRO A 87 31.34 -11.35 40.69
N HIS A 88 32.11 -12.45 40.66
CA HIS A 88 32.36 -13.29 41.85
C HIS A 88 33.83 -13.56 42.20
N ASP A 89 34.82 -13.00 41.46
CA ASP A 89 36.25 -13.16 41.83
C ASP A 89 36.80 -12.01 42.71
N ARG A 90 35.92 -11.26 43.39
CA ARG A 90 36.33 -10.38 44.50
C ARG A 90 35.73 -10.88 45.81
N ASP A 91 36.32 -11.92 46.35
CA ASP A 91 36.48 -12.05 47.80
C ASP A 91 37.68 -12.94 48.11
N PRO A 92 38.84 -12.35 48.39
CA PRO A 92 39.82 -12.93 49.30
C PRO A 92 39.57 -12.33 50.68
N HIS A 93 38.95 -13.07 51.59
CA HIS A 93 39.29 -13.10 53.01
C HIS A 93 38.46 -14.13 53.79
#